data_AF-A0A2P2DFB3-F1
#
_entry.id   AF-A0A2P2DFB3-F1
#
_cell.length_a   1.000
_cell.length_b   1.000
_cell.length_c   1.000
_cell.angle_alpha   90.00
_cell.angle_beta   90.00
_cell.angle_gamma   90.00
#
_symmetry.space_group_name_H-M   'P 1'
#
loop_
_entity.id
_entity.type
_entity.pdbx_description
1 polymer ?
#
loop_
_entity_poly.entity_id
_entity_poly.type
_entity_poly.pdbx_seq_one_letter_code
_entity_poly.pdbx_strand_id
1 'polypeptide(L)'
;MKIKLTFMTRIILTLSLSLFLLNCQSKEQDREGISSLIINNILNGGVDRNKSLVIMEVADLGGSYTGNCYDTFQLNGGNIGPTSYFNTPPGGAGGLLNTNIKKYNVSTSSCTDLGFASGTNFGSTSQRPNSNDGFTFKVYTCDPNNNPCSRSAITASGF
;
A
#
# COMPACT_ATOMS: atom_id res chain seq x y z
N MET A 1 -30.20 -5.70 52.28
CA MET A 1 -30.48 -5.40 50.85
C MET A 1 -29.20 -4.96 50.10
N LYS A 2 -28.11 -5.76 50.16
CA LYS A 2 -26.81 -5.42 49.51
C LYS A 2 -26.41 -6.37 48.36
N ILE A 3 -26.99 -7.57 48.30
CA ILE A 3 -26.66 -8.62 47.31
C ILE A 3 -27.23 -8.29 45.91
N LYS A 4 -28.37 -7.59 45.84
CA LYS A 4 -29.01 -7.21 44.56
C LYS A 4 -28.25 -6.13 43.78
N LEU A 5 -27.56 -5.23 44.47
CA LEU A 5 -26.87 -4.10 43.83
C LEU A 5 -25.62 -4.58 43.10
N THR A 6 -24.79 -5.42 43.73
CA THR A 6 -23.56 -5.98 43.16
C THR A 6 -23.80 -6.90 41.96
N PHE A 7 -24.93 -7.62 41.95
CA PHE A 7 -25.31 -8.49 40.83
C PHE A 7 -25.74 -7.67 39.61
N MET A 8 -26.52 -6.61 39.81
CA MET A 8 -26.90 -5.69 38.72
C MET A 8 -25.69 -4.93 38.16
N THR A 9 -24.73 -4.51 38.99
CA THR A 9 -23.53 -3.83 38.48
C THR A 9 -22.67 -4.76 37.62
N ARG A 10 -22.57 -6.05 37.98
CA ARG A 10 -21.83 -7.05 37.19
C ARG A 10 -22.48 -7.33 35.85
N ILE A 11 -23.81 -7.38 35.77
CA ILE A 11 -24.55 -7.57 34.51
C ILE A 11 -24.39 -6.36 33.59
N ILE A 12 -24.45 -5.14 34.14
CA ILE A 12 -24.29 -3.91 33.34
C ILE A 12 -22.86 -3.82 32.79
N LEU A 13 -21.85 -4.20 33.58
CA LEU A 13 -20.45 -4.18 33.15
C LEU A 13 -20.14 -5.25 32.08
N THR A 14 -20.73 -6.43 32.15
CA THR A 14 -20.55 -7.46 31.11
C THR A 14 -21.31 -7.11 29.83
N LEU A 15 -22.47 -6.44 29.92
CA LEU A 15 -23.26 -6.02 28.77
C LEU A 15 -22.63 -4.81 28.04
N SER A 16 -21.98 -3.90 28.75
CA SER A 16 -21.26 -2.79 28.12
C SER A 16 -19.96 -3.25 27.45
N LEU A 17 -19.26 -4.24 28.03
CA LEU A 17 -18.03 -4.78 27.45
C LEU A 17 -18.29 -5.59 26.16
N SER A 18 -19.44 -6.27 26.04
CA SER A 18 -19.82 -6.99 24.81
C SER A 18 -20.25 -6.06 23.67
N LEU A 19 -20.86 -4.90 23.97
CA LEU A 19 -21.20 -3.87 22.99
C LEU A 19 -19.96 -3.19 22.38
N PHE A 20 -18.86 -3.07 23.14
CA PHE A 20 -17.59 -2.54 22.62
C PHE A 20 -16.85 -3.53 21.70
N LEU A 21 -16.97 -4.84 21.95
CA LEU A 21 -16.34 -5.86 21.10
C LEU A 21 -17.06 -6.05 19.74
N LEU A 22 -18.37 -5.77 19.67
CA LEU A 22 -19.15 -5.88 18.44
C LEU A 22 -18.96 -4.70 17.47
N ASN A 23 -18.48 -3.55 17.95
CA ASN A 23 -18.19 -2.38 17.11
C ASN A 23 -16.74 -2.34 16.60
N CYS A 24 -15.91 -3.32 17.00
CA CYS A 24 -14.61 -3.56 16.38
C CYS A 24 -14.76 -4.47 15.15
N GLN A 25 -15.77 -4.21 14.32
CA GLN A 25 -15.69 -4.67 12.94
C GLN A 25 -14.70 -3.75 12.25
N SER A 26 -13.45 -4.22 12.16
CA SER A 26 -12.57 -3.80 11.07
C SER A 26 -13.45 -3.85 9.83
N LYS A 27 -13.71 -2.70 9.19
CA LYS A 27 -14.26 -2.69 7.84
C LYS A 27 -13.24 -3.44 7.01
N GLU A 28 -13.41 -4.75 6.87
CA GLU A 28 -12.76 -5.48 5.82
C GLU A 28 -13.29 -4.84 4.55
N GLN A 29 -12.43 -4.01 3.96
CA GLN A 29 -12.75 -3.27 2.77
C GLN A 29 -13.02 -4.32 1.70
N ASP A 30 -14.25 -4.33 1.19
CA ASP A 30 -14.76 -5.40 0.34
C ASP A 30 -13.80 -5.68 -0.81
N ARG A 31 -13.31 -6.92 -0.89
CA ARG A 31 -12.32 -7.38 -1.87
C ARG A 31 -12.83 -7.19 -3.31
N GLU A 32 -14.13 -7.34 -3.50
CA GLU A 32 -14.80 -7.05 -4.78
C GLU A 32 -14.74 -5.56 -5.12
N GLY A 33 -14.71 -4.69 -4.11
CA GLY A 33 -14.49 -3.25 -4.25
C GLY A 33 -13.11 -2.91 -4.82
N ILE A 34 -12.05 -3.65 -4.45
CA ILE A 34 -10.70 -3.40 -4.95
C ILE A 34 -10.55 -3.89 -6.40
N SER A 35 -11.06 -5.09 -6.70
CA SER A 35 -11.07 -5.61 -8.07
C SER A 35 -11.92 -4.72 -8.99
N SER A 36 -13.10 -4.29 -8.52
CA SER A 36 -13.94 -3.35 -9.29
C SER A 36 -13.31 -1.98 -9.43
N LEU A 37 -12.56 -1.45 -8.45
CA LEU A 37 -11.80 -0.19 -8.60
C LEU A 37 -10.68 -0.30 -9.64
N ILE A 38 -9.93 -1.40 -9.66
CA ILE A 38 -8.88 -1.63 -10.68
C ILE A 38 -9.52 -1.82 -12.06
N ILE A 39 -10.55 -2.67 -12.16
CA ILE A 39 -11.27 -2.91 -13.41
C ILE A 39 -11.93 -1.61 -13.90
N ASN A 40 -12.56 -0.83 -13.03
CA ASN A 40 -13.16 0.46 -13.36
C ASN A 40 -12.10 1.48 -13.82
N ASN A 41 -10.91 1.51 -13.20
CA ASN A 41 -9.81 2.36 -13.69
C ASN A 41 -9.28 1.92 -15.07
N ILE A 42 -9.24 0.62 -15.35
CA ILE A 42 -8.88 0.07 -16.67
C ILE A 42 -9.97 0.41 -17.71
N LEU A 43 -11.25 0.21 -17.37
CA LEU A 43 -12.39 0.43 -18.26
C LEU A 43 -12.65 1.92 -18.53
N ASN A 44 -12.36 2.80 -17.58
CA ASN A 44 -12.46 4.26 -17.78
C ASN A 44 -11.30 4.86 -18.58
N GLY A 45 -10.38 4.03 -19.11
CA GLY A 45 -9.55 4.40 -20.26
C GLY A 45 -8.58 5.55 -20.03
N GLY A 46 -8.24 5.88 -18.78
CA GLY A 46 -7.09 6.73 -18.52
C GLY A 46 -5.84 5.97 -18.92
N VAL A 47 -5.21 6.31 -20.05
CA VAL A 47 -3.88 5.79 -20.40
C VAL A 47 -2.98 6.12 -19.21
N ASP A 48 -2.62 5.11 -18.42
CA ASP A 48 -1.73 5.31 -17.30
C ASP A 48 -0.36 5.69 -17.86
N ARG A 49 -0.02 6.97 -17.75
CA ARG A 49 1.28 7.50 -18.20
C ARG A 49 2.38 7.18 -17.20
N ASN A 50 2.01 6.73 -16.01
CA ASN A 50 2.96 6.31 -15.00
C ASN A 50 3.43 4.89 -15.30
N LYS A 51 4.73 4.66 -15.08
CA LYS A 51 5.40 3.38 -15.28
C LYS A 51 5.80 2.72 -13.97
N SER A 52 5.93 3.49 -12.90
CA SER A 52 6.31 2.96 -11.59
C SER A 52 5.60 3.65 -10.43
N LEU A 53 5.55 2.94 -9.30
CA LEU A 53 5.25 3.45 -7.97
C LEU A 53 6.55 3.49 -7.17
N VAL A 54 6.90 4.66 -6.66
CA VAL A 54 8.10 4.90 -5.85
C VAL A 54 7.70 5.18 -4.42
N ILE A 55 8.27 4.42 -3.50
CA ILE A 55 8.14 4.63 -2.05
C ILE A 55 9.54 4.89 -1.52
N MET A 56 9.72 6.01 -0.84
CA MET A 56 11.02 6.45 -0.33
C MET A 56 10.91 6.85 1.13
N GLU A 57 11.94 6.54 1.92
CA GLU A 57 12.00 6.86 3.35
C GLU A 57 13.39 7.41 3.70
N VAL A 58 13.42 8.40 4.58
CA VAL A 58 14.66 8.95 5.14
C VAL A 58 15.29 7.89 6.04
N ALA A 59 16.48 7.41 5.67
CA ALA A 59 17.17 6.34 6.38
C ALA A 59 17.97 6.84 7.60
N ASP A 60 18.41 8.10 7.59
CA ASP A 60 19.12 8.74 8.69
C ASP A 60 18.93 10.26 8.70
N LEU A 61 19.33 10.92 9.81
CA LEU A 61 19.33 12.38 9.93
C LEU A 61 20.39 13.06 9.04
N GLY A 62 21.25 12.28 8.36
CA GLY A 62 22.31 12.75 7.47
C GLY A 62 21.85 12.98 6.03
N GLY A 63 20.58 12.68 5.71
CA GLY A 63 20.02 12.85 4.37
C GLY A 63 20.18 11.63 3.46
N SER A 64 20.43 10.45 4.04
CA SER A 64 20.37 9.18 3.31
C SER A 64 18.93 8.72 3.12
N TYR A 65 18.68 7.97 2.05
CA TYR A 65 17.35 7.45 1.73
C TYR A 65 17.40 5.95 1.48
N THR A 66 16.33 5.26 1.84
CA THR A 66 16.02 3.89 1.43
C THR A 66 14.70 3.89 0.67
N GLY A 67 14.57 3.05 -0.35
CA GLY A 67 13.42 3.11 -1.23
C GLY A 67 13.07 1.77 -1.86
N ASN A 68 11.78 1.62 -2.12
CA ASN A 68 11.22 0.56 -2.93
C ASN A 68 10.59 1.18 -4.18
N CYS A 69 10.86 0.58 -5.33
CA CYS A 69 10.18 0.92 -6.57
C CYS A 69 9.49 -0.30 -7.14
N TYR A 70 8.27 -0.09 -7.61
CA TYR A 70 7.41 -1.13 -8.15
C TYR A 70 7.04 -0.78 -9.59
N ASP A 71 7.22 -1.72 -10.52
CA ASP A 71 6.80 -1.56 -11.91
C ASP A 71 6.20 -2.88 -12.46
N THR A 72 5.82 -2.87 -13.75
CA THR A 72 5.37 -4.07 -14.48
C THR A 72 4.22 -4.82 -13.82
N PHE A 73 3.23 -4.08 -13.31
CA PHE A 73 2.08 -4.64 -12.63
C PHE A 73 1.18 -5.43 -13.60
N GLN A 74 0.87 -6.67 -13.25
CA GLN A 74 -0.02 -7.54 -14.02
C GLN A 74 -1.08 -8.17 -13.11
N LEU A 75 -2.33 -8.17 -13.56
CA LEU A 75 -3.46 -8.83 -12.91
C LEU A 75 -4.08 -9.82 -13.91
N ASN A 76 -4.07 -11.11 -13.59
CA ASN A 76 -4.55 -12.19 -14.45
C ASN A 76 -3.96 -12.17 -15.87
N GLY A 77 -2.69 -11.73 -16.00
CA GLY A 77 -2.00 -11.58 -17.27
C GLY A 77 -2.30 -10.27 -18.03
N GLY A 78 -3.24 -9.45 -17.55
CA GLY A 78 -3.48 -8.10 -18.05
C GLY A 78 -2.55 -7.08 -17.39
N ASN A 79 -2.00 -6.14 -18.17
CA ASN A 79 -1.21 -5.04 -17.61
C ASN A 79 -2.12 -4.07 -16.86
N ILE A 80 -1.79 -3.78 -15.61
CA ILE A 80 -2.47 -2.74 -14.84
C ILE A 80 -1.52 -1.57 -14.64
N GLY A 81 -2.05 -0.36 -14.75
CA GLY A 81 -1.25 0.83 -14.49
C GLY A 81 -0.80 0.90 -13.02
N PRO A 82 0.43 1.36 -12.70
CA PRO A 82 0.87 1.61 -11.33
C PRO A 82 -0.08 2.55 -10.56
N THR A 83 -0.74 3.48 -11.26
CA THR A 83 -1.72 4.39 -10.66
C THR A 83 -2.95 3.63 -10.15
N SER A 84 -3.40 2.61 -10.88
CA SER A 84 -4.52 1.77 -10.44
C SER A 84 -4.17 1.05 -9.14
N TYR A 85 -2.95 0.53 -9.01
CA TYR A 85 -2.48 -0.10 -7.77
C TYR A 85 -2.29 0.92 -6.64
N PHE A 86 -1.67 2.07 -6.93
CA PHE A 86 -1.48 3.18 -5.98
C PHE A 86 -2.78 3.65 -5.33
N ASN A 87 -3.89 3.61 -6.06
CA ASN A 87 -5.21 4.01 -5.56
C ASN A 87 -5.93 2.92 -4.74
N THR A 88 -5.35 1.72 -4.63
CA THR A 88 -5.91 0.65 -3.78
C THR A 88 -5.35 0.72 -2.36
N PRO A 89 -6.04 0.17 -1.35
CA PRO A 89 -5.51 0.13 0.01
C PRO A 89 -4.11 -0.54 0.13
N PRO A 90 -3.82 -1.68 -0.55
CA PRO A 90 -2.50 -2.31 -0.50
C PRO A 90 -1.39 -1.51 -1.17
N GLY A 91 -1.68 -0.82 -2.28
CA GLY A 91 -0.71 0.00 -2.99
C GLY A 91 -0.65 1.45 -2.54
N GLY A 92 -1.49 1.81 -1.55
CA GLY A 92 -1.98 3.13 -1.20
C GLY A 92 -1.03 4.30 -1.43
N ALA A 93 -1.62 5.46 -1.71
CA ALA A 93 -0.97 6.76 -1.89
C ALA A 93 -0.17 7.29 -0.68
N GLY A 94 0.17 6.42 0.26
CA GLY A 94 0.61 6.69 1.61
C GLY A 94 -0.52 7.23 2.48
N GLY A 95 -1.47 7.99 1.94
CA GLY A 95 -2.50 8.65 2.75
C GLY A 95 -1.84 9.45 3.88
N LEU A 96 -2.21 9.16 5.13
CA LEU A 96 -1.56 9.74 6.32
C LEU A 96 -0.09 9.32 6.52
N LEU A 97 0.34 8.22 5.91
CA LEU A 97 1.73 7.74 5.92
C LEU A 97 2.62 8.46 4.90
N ASN A 98 2.04 9.27 4.00
CA ASN A 98 2.80 10.15 3.12
C ASN A 98 3.22 11.41 3.88
N THR A 99 4.41 11.38 4.45
CA THR A 99 4.95 12.37 5.39
C THR A 99 6.24 13.00 4.87
N ASN A 100 6.89 13.85 5.67
CA ASN A 100 8.23 14.35 5.37
C ASN A 100 9.35 13.35 5.71
N ILE A 101 8.99 12.17 6.23
CA ILE A 101 9.93 11.08 6.53
C ILE A 101 9.76 9.95 5.51
N LYS A 102 8.54 9.77 4.98
CA LYS A 102 8.23 8.73 4.00
C LYS A 102 7.30 9.24 2.92
N LYS A 103 7.70 9.12 1.66
CA LYS A 103 6.95 9.58 0.50
C LYS A 103 6.47 8.42 -0.37
N TYR A 104 5.29 8.61 -0.97
CA TYR A 104 4.66 7.67 -1.89
C TYR A 104 4.24 8.48 -3.13
N ASN A 105 4.69 8.06 -4.30
CA ASN A 105 4.29 8.73 -5.54
C ASN A 105 4.37 7.80 -6.75
N VAL A 106 3.63 8.12 -7.79
CA VAL A 106 3.74 7.49 -9.10
C VAL A 106 4.69 8.29 -10.00
N SER A 107 5.39 7.62 -10.90
CA SER A 107 6.35 8.23 -11.82
C SER A 107 6.14 7.76 -13.25
N THR A 108 6.38 8.65 -14.21
CA THR A 108 6.38 8.36 -15.65
C THR A 108 7.62 7.59 -16.12
N SER A 109 8.60 7.42 -15.25
CA SER A 109 9.84 6.66 -15.49
C SER A 109 9.73 5.25 -14.90
N SER A 110 10.38 4.26 -15.52
CA SER A 110 10.46 2.91 -14.94
C SER A 110 11.41 2.87 -13.73
N CYS A 111 11.37 1.81 -12.93
CA CYS A 111 12.27 1.70 -11.78
C CYS A 111 13.75 1.66 -12.19
N THR A 112 14.05 1.03 -13.33
CA THR A 112 15.40 1.01 -13.91
C THR A 112 15.83 2.39 -14.41
N ASP A 113 14.93 3.16 -15.04
CA ASP A 113 15.25 4.53 -15.49
C ASP A 113 15.51 5.46 -14.29
N LEU A 114 14.87 5.19 -13.16
CA LEU A 114 15.09 5.88 -11.89
C LEU A 114 16.35 5.40 -11.16
N GLY A 115 17.11 4.45 -11.71
CA GLY A 115 18.37 3.99 -11.13
C GLY A 115 18.24 3.03 -9.95
N PHE A 116 17.09 2.38 -9.76
CA PHE A 116 17.00 1.26 -8.83
C PHE A 116 17.70 0.03 -9.42
N ALA A 117 18.47 -0.70 -8.59
CA ALA A 117 19.14 -1.93 -9.00
C ALA A 117 18.26 -3.15 -8.74
N SER A 118 18.48 -4.21 -9.53
CA SER A 118 17.92 -5.57 -9.39
C SER A 118 16.41 -5.63 -9.08
N GLY A 119 15.62 -5.89 -10.12
CA GLY A 119 14.18 -6.18 -9.97
C GLY A 119 13.94 -7.65 -9.71
N THR A 120 13.28 -7.99 -8.59
CA THR A 120 12.73 -9.34 -8.40
C THR A 120 11.26 -9.34 -8.76
N ASN A 121 10.83 -10.34 -9.55
CA ASN A 121 9.40 -10.56 -9.77
C ASN A 121 8.78 -10.99 -8.44
N PHE A 122 7.80 -10.23 -7.98
CA PHE A 122 7.09 -10.46 -6.74
C PHE A 122 5.60 -10.59 -7.02
N GLY A 123 4.97 -11.56 -6.36
CA GLY A 123 3.52 -11.72 -6.41
C GLY A 123 3.02 -12.14 -5.04
N SER A 124 2.62 -11.18 -4.21
CA SER A 124 2.06 -11.50 -2.90
C SER A 124 0.56 -11.70 -2.96
N THR A 125 0.06 -12.72 -2.26
CA THR A 125 -1.37 -12.96 -2.02
C THR A 125 -2.02 -11.87 -1.17
N SER A 126 -1.26 -11.18 -0.31
CA SER A 126 -1.77 -10.11 0.57
C SER A 126 -1.99 -8.77 -0.14
N GLN A 127 -1.38 -8.60 -1.31
CA GLN A 127 -1.45 -7.38 -2.11
C GLN A 127 -2.41 -7.51 -3.29
N ARG A 128 -3.04 -8.69 -3.45
CA ARG A 128 -3.98 -8.94 -4.53
C ARG A 128 -5.36 -8.41 -4.14
N PRO A 129 -6.09 -7.82 -5.10
CA PRO A 129 -7.49 -7.50 -4.91
C PRO A 129 -8.33 -8.74 -4.55
N ASN A 130 -8.04 -9.86 -5.21
CA ASN A 130 -8.64 -11.16 -4.96
C ASN A 130 -7.55 -12.23 -4.79
N SER A 131 -7.69 -13.13 -3.81
CA SER A 131 -6.74 -14.22 -3.56
C SER A 131 -6.65 -15.24 -4.70
N ASN A 132 -7.67 -15.32 -5.54
CA ASN A 132 -7.71 -16.19 -6.72
C ASN A 132 -7.07 -15.56 -7.95
N ASP A 133 -6.84 -14.25 -7.94
CA ASP A 133 -6.20 -13.56 -9.06
C ASP A 133 -4.69 -13.78 -9.03
N GLY A 134 -4.08 -13.91 -10.20
CA GLY A 134 -2.64 -13.83 -10.38
C GLY A 134 -2.22 -12.37 -10.44
N PHE A 135 -1.73 -11.81 -9.33
CA PHE A 135 -1.19 -10.46 -9.31
C PHE A 135 0.32 -10.49 -9.12
N THR A 136 1.05 -9.86 -10.04
CA THR A 136 2.51 -9.79 -10.06
C THR A 136 2.98 -8.38 -10.39
N PHE A 137 4.16 -8.03 -9.91
CA PHE A 137 4.88 -6.80 -10.23
C PHE A 137 6.37 -7.03 -9.96
N LYS A 138 7.25 -6.17 -10.46
CA LYS A 138 8.65 -6.21 -10.06
C LYS A 138 8.91 -5.26 -8.91
N VAL A 139 9.73 -5.70 -7.97
CA VAL A 139 10.23 -4.89 -6.85
C VAL A 139 11.69 -4.62 -7.05
N TYR A 140 12.07 -3.36 -6.95
CA TYR A 140 13.43 -2.90 -6.94
C TYR A 140 13.68 -2.15 -5.64
N THR A 141 14.91 -2.21 -5.14
CA THR A 141 15.29 -1.56 -3.89
C THR A 141 16.54 -0.70 -4.07
N CYS A 142 16.61 0.33 -3.26
CA CYS A 142 17.82 1.11 -3.05
C CYS A 142 17.97 1.37 -1.56
N ASP A 143 19.20 1.32 -1.07
CA ASP A 143 19.54 1.56 0.32
C ASP A 143 20.96 2.13 0.39
N PRO A 144 21.27 2.98 1.38
CA PRO A 144 22.54 3.69 1.42
C PRO A 144 23.77 2.78 1.60
N ASN A 145 23.59 1.53 2.04
CA ASN A 145 24.69 0.62 2.34
C ASN A 145 25.06 -0.28 1.15
N ASN A 146 24.08 -0.74 0.35
CA ASN A 146 24.35 -1.66 -0.77
C ASN A 146 24.19 -1.01 -2.14
N ASN A 147 23.12 -0.22 -2.33
CA ASN A 147 22.81 0.43 -3.61
C ASN A 147 22.16 1.79 -3.36
N PRO A 148 22.97 2.87 -3.24
CA PRO A 148 22.46 4.18 -2.87
C PRO A 148 21.33 4.66 -3.79
N CYS A 149 20.27 5.22 -3.19
CA CYS A 149 19.16 5.76 -3.95
C CYS A 149 19.61 6.94 -4.82
N SER A 150 19.30 6.87 -6.12
CA SER A 150 19.63 7.94 -7.05
C SER A 150 18.83 9.21 -6.74
N ARG A 151 19.37 10.38 -7.14
CA ARG A 151 18.64 11.65 -7.01
C ARG A 151 17.31 11.65 -7.78
N SER A 152 17.27 11.00 -8.96
CA SER A 152 16.04 10.86 -9.74
C SER A 152 14.98 10.04 -9.00
N ALA A 153 15.36 8.99 -8.28
CA ALA A 153 14.44 8.20 -7.47
C ALA A 153 13.88 9.02 -6.30
N ILE A 154 14.75 9.77 -5.61
CA ILE A 154 14.36 10.64 -4.48
C ILE A 154 13.36 11.70 -4.96
N THR A 155 13.69 12.42 -6.04
CA THR A 155 12.78 13.43 -6.61
C THR A 155 11.48 12.83 -7.15
N ALA A 156 11.52 11.66 -7.78
CA ALA A 156 10.32 10.99 -8.27
C ALA A 156 9.34 10.62 -7.14
N SER A 157 9.86 10.30 -5.95
CA SER A 157 9.03 10.03 -4.77
C SER A 157 8.37 11.29 -4.19
N GLY A 158 8.86 12.50 -4.50
CA GLY A 158 8.33 13.77 -3.99
C GLY A 158 9.06 14.34 -2.77
N PHE A 159 10.33 13.96 -2.58
CA PHE A 159 11.28 14.66 -1.71
C PHE A 159 11.98 15.82 -2.43
#